data_AF-A0A1E9ZFM6-F1
#
_entry.id   AF-A0A1E9ZFM6-F1
#
_cell.length_a   1.000
_cell.length_b   1.000
_cell.length_c   1.000
_cell.angle_alpha   90.00
_cell.angle_beta   90.00
_cell.angle_gamma   90.00
#
_symmetry.space_group_name_H-M   'P 1'
#
loop_
_entity.id
_entity.type
_entity.pdbx_description
1 polymer ?
#
loop_
_entity_poly.entity_id
_entity_poly.type
_entity_poly.pdbx_seq_one_letter_code
_entity_poly.pdbx_strand_id
1 'polypeptide(L)'
;MAAVREVRAFFEAQRAAAGEPAELHNRGEYLLNSPEVEQAFAALPRPVRATFVRFTLEELATLAPGNSVEVRVPPLGVTQCVAGPRHTRGTPPSVVEAPPLVWAALVLGACSWAQAVSAGALDASGERSDLSGLLPLF
;
A
#
# COMPACT_ATOMS: atom_id res chain seq x y z
N MET A 1 -14.35 1.16 9.31
CA MET A 1 -13.78 2.45 9.80
C MET A 1 -14.06 3.56 8.78
N ALA A 2 -14.26 4.83 9.18
CA ALA A 2 -14.71 5.92 8.29
C ALA A 2 -13.70 6.27 7.18
N ALA A 3 -12.43 6.45 7.52
CA ALA A 3 -11.39 6.78 6.53
C ALA A 3 -11.17 5.66 5.49
N VAL A 4 -11.42 4.38 5.83
CA VAL A 4 -11.43 3.28 4.84
C VAL A 4 -12.52 3.48 3.79
N ARG A 5 -13.72 3.92 4.19
CA ARG A 5 -14.81 4.19 3.24
C ARG A 5 -14.49 5.38 2.35
N GLU A 6 -13.91 6.44 2.91
CA GLU A 6 -13.55 7.64 2.15
C GLU A 6 -12.45 7.35 1.12
N VAL A 7 -11.40 6.62 1.50
CA VAL A 7 -10.33 6.24 0.58
C VAL A 7 -10.82 5.23 -0.47
N ARG A 8 -11.73 4.31 -0.11
CA ARG A 8 -12.39 3.44 -1.09
C ARG A 8 -13.20 4.24 -2.10
N ALA A 9 -14.01 5.19 -1.64
CA ALA A 9 -14.79 6.07 -2.51
C ALA A 9 -13.89 6.89 -3.45
N PHE A 10 -12.71 7.32 -2.98
CA PHE A 10 -11.70 7.93 -3.84
C PHE A 10 -11.30 7.00 -4.99
N PHE A 11 -10.92 5.74 -4.72
CA PHE A 11 -10.52 4.80 -5.78
C PHE A 11 -11.69 4.40 -6.70
N GLU A 12 -12.91 4.34 -6.18
CA GLU A 12 -14.12 4.14 -6.99
C GLU A 12 -14.36 5.29 -7.96
N ALA A 13 -14.15 6.53 -7.51
CA ALA A 13 -14.24 7.72 -8.36
C ALA A 13 -13.13 7.74 -9.44
N GLN A 14 -11.89 7.38 -9.08
CA GLN A 14 -10.80 7.25 -10.06
C GLN A 14 -11.11 6.18 -11.11
N ARG A 15 -11.72 5.06 -10.70
CA ARG A 15 -12.19 4.03 -11.64
C ARG A 15 -13.26 4.58 -12.59
N ALA A 16 -14.24 5.32 -12.07
CA ALA A 16 -15.31 5.87 -12.89
C ALA A 16 -14.80 6.92 -13.89
N ALA A 17 -13.74 7.67 -13.53
CA ALA A 17 -13.14 8.67 -14.40
C ALA A 17 -12.31 8.09 -15.56
N ALA A 18 -11.86 6.83 -15.46
CA ALA A 18 -10.94 6.21 -16.42
C ALA A 18 -11.58 5.58 -17.68
N GLY A 19 -12.91 5.48 -17.81
CA GLY A 19 -13.58 4.95 -19.03
C GLY A 19 -13.75 3.41 -19.13
N GLU A 20 -14.39 2.93 -20.21
CA GLU A 20 -14.87 1.55 -20.47
C GLU A 20 -13.76 0.44 -20.60
N PRO A 21 -14.09 -0.86 -20.42
CA PRO A 21 -13.21 -1.91 -19.86
C PRO A 21 -12.12 -2.50 -20.78
N ALA A 22 -11.91 -2.02 -22.00
CA ALA A 22 -10.91 -2.61 -22.92
C ALA A 22 -9.44 -2.36 -22.50
N GLU A 23 -9.19 -1.45 -21.55
CA GLU A 23 -7.85 -1.11 -21.02
C GLU A 23 -7.57 -1.72 -19.62
N LEU A 24 -8.27 -2.79 -19.24
CA LEU A 24 -8.16 -3.45 -17.92
C LEU A 24 -6.73 -3.89 -17.53
N HIS A 25 -5.87 -4.21 -18.50
CA HIS A 25 -4.50 -4.68 -18.24
C HIS A 25 -3.55 -3.57 -17.72
N ASN A 26 -3.84 -2.30 -18.03
CA ASN A 26 -2.98 -1.15 -17.73
C ASN A 26 -3.51 -0.30 -16.56
N ARG A 27 -4.59 -0.73 -15.88
CA ARG A 27 -5.28 0.08 -14.87
C ARG A 27 -4.49 0.26 -13.58
N GLY A 28 -3.83 -0.80 -13.13
CA GLY A 28 -2.92 -0.72 -11.97
C GLY A 28 -1.76 0.21 -12.27
N GLU A 29 -1.18 0.11 -13.47
CA GLU A 29 -0.12 1.01 -13.94
C GLU A 29 -0.58 2.46 -14.04
N TYR A 30 -1.77 2.74 -14.61
CA TYR A 30 -2.31 4.10 -14.67
C TYR A 30 -2.47 4.73 -13.28
N LEU A 31 -3.05 3.99 -12.32
CA LEU A 31 -3.23 4.49 -10.95
C LEU A 31 -1.89 4.77 -10.25
N LEU A 32 -0.86 3.98 -10.56
CA LEU A 32 0.46 4.09 -9.94
C LEU A 32 1.33 5.17 -10.60
N ASN A 33 1.11 5.47 -11.87
CA ASN A 33 1.98 6.34 -12.67
C ASN A 33 1.35 7.70 -13.02
N SER A 34 0.09 7.97 -12.66
CA SER A 34 -0.59 9.25 -12.94
C SER A 34 -0.30 10.30 -11.85
N PRO A 35 0.36 11.42 -12.19
CA PRO A 35 0.54 12.55 -11.28
C PRO A 35 -0.79 13.16 -10.82
N GLU A 36 -1.84 13.08 -11.65
CA GLU A 36 -3.17 13.60 -11.34
C GLU A 36 -3.82 12.80 -10.21
N VAL A 37 -3.72 11.47 -10.25
CA VAL A 37 -4.22 10.58 -9.19
C VAL A 37 -3.44 10.82 -7.90
N GLU A 38 -2.12 10.97 -7.97
CA GLU A 38 -1.29 11.29 -6.82
C GLU A 38 -1.68 12.62 -6.16
N GLN A 39 -1.81 13.68 -6.97
CA GLN A 39 -2.23 15.00 -6.49
C GLN A 39 -3.64 14.95 -5.88
N ALA A 40 -4.59 14.24 -6.51
CA ALA A 40 -5.94 14.09 -6.00
C ALA A 40 -5.96 13.35 -4.66
N PHE A 41 -5.15 12.30 -4.50
CA PHE A 41 -5.02 11.61 -3.21
C PHE A 41 -4.37 12.51 -2.16
N ALA A 42 -3.33 13.27 -2.53
CA ALA A 42 -2.66 14.24 -1.67
C ALA A 42 -3.57 15.44 -1.28
N ALA A 43 -4.63 15.70 -2.04
CA ALA A 43 -5.65 16.70 -1.75
C ALA A 43 -6.73 16.22 -0.75
N LEU A 44 -6.84 14.91 -0.46
CA LEU A 44 -7.70 14.43 0.62
C LEU A 44 -7.34 15.11 1.96
N PRO A 45 -8.27 15.20 2.93
CA PRO A 45 -7.91 15.72 4.25
C PRO A 45 -6.78 14.89 4.86
N ARG A 46 -5.72 15.54 5.34
CA ARG A 46 -4.58 14.85 5.97
C ARG A 46 -5.01 13.86 7.06
N PRO A 47 -5.98 14.16 7.95
CA PRO A 47 -6.45 13.20 8.94
C PRO A 47 -6.99 11.91 8.31
N VAL A 48 -7.71 11.99 7.19
CA VAL A 48 -8.28 10.83 6.49
C VAL A 48 -7.14 9.92 6.01
N ARG A 49 -6.15 10.48 5.32
CA ARG A 49 -4.97 9.70 4.87
C ARG A 49 -4.21 9.08 6.04
N ALA A 50 -3.89 9.88 7.06
CA ALA A 50 -3.11 9.43 8.21
C ALA A 50 -3.83 8.31 8.99
N THR A 51 -5.13 8.48 9.22
CA THR A 51 -5.96 7.48 9.90
C THR A 51 -6.10 6.21 9.07
N PHE A 52 -6.30 6.32 7.76
CA PHE A 52 -6.30 5.16 6.86
C PHE A 52 -4.98 4.38 6.96
N VAL A 53 -3.84 5.05 6.79
CA VAL A 53 -2.52 4.39 6.81
C VAL A 53 -2.26 3.72 8.15
N ARG A 54 -2.43 4.44 9.26
CA ARG A 54 -2.13 3.89 10.60
C ARG A 54 -3.02 2.70 10.93
N PHE A 55 -4.32 2.84 10.69
CA PHE A 55 -5.27 1.74 10.91
C PHE A 55 -4.89 0.51 10.09
N THR A 56 -4.60 0.68 8.79
CA THR A 56 -4.31 -0.47 7.92
C THR A 56 -2.96 -1.12 8.19
N LEU A 57 -1.97 -0.35 8.67
CA LEU A 57 -0.72 -0.88 9.20
C LEU A 57 -0.93 -1.67 10.52
N GLU A 58 -1.83 -1.21 11.39
CA GLU A 58 -2.21 -1.94 12.61
C GLU A 58 -2.97 -3.24 12.28
N GLU A 59 -3.89 -3.21 11.30
CA GLU A 59 -4.59 -4.40 10.81
C GLU A 59 -3.61 -5.42 10.21
N LEU A 60 -2.63 -4.97 9.42
CA LEU A 60 -1.57 -5.84 8.89
C LEU A 60 -0.77 -6.52 10.01
N ALA A 61 -0.35 -5.75 11.02
CA ALA A 61 0.41 -6.28 12.16
C ALA A 61 -0.44 -7.21 13.04
N THR A 62 -1.75 -7.00 13.08
CA THR A 62 -2.70 -7.90 13.76
C THR A 62 -2.87 -9.20 12.99
N LEU A 63 -2.97 -9.13 11.65
CA LEU A 63 -3.11 -10.29 10.77
C LEU A 63 -1.83 -11.15 10.75
N ALA A 64 -0.67 -10.50 10.70
CA ALA A 64 0.64 -11.14 10.63
C ALA A 64 1.55 -10.59 11.74
N PRO A 65 1.36 -11.01 13.00
CA PRO A 65 2.15 -10.50 14.11
C PRO A 65 3.62 -10.90 13.99
N GLY A 66 4.52 -9.96 14.28
CA GLY A 66 5.96 -10.22 14.28
C GLY A 66 6.80 -8.97 14.05
N ASN A 67 8.08 -9.19 13.81
CA ASN A 67 9.08 -8.13 13.66
C ASN A 67 10.14 -8.45 12.60
N SER A 68 9.81 -9.35 11.68
CA SER A 68 10.71 -9.71 10.59
C SER A 68 10.63 -8.77 9.40
N VAL A 69 9.52 -8.06 9.23
CA VAL A 69 9.33 -7.10 8.14
C VAL A 69 8.93 -5.75 8.73
N GLU A 70 9.58 -4.68 8.28
CA GLU A 70 9.19 -3.31 8.58
C GLU A 70 8.49 -2.69 7.38
N VAL A 71 7.26 -2.23 7.57
CA VAL A 71 6.46 -1.58 6.52
C VAL A 71 6.38 -0.09 6.80
N ARG A 72 6.89 0.72 5.88
CA ARG A 72 6.99 2.18 5.98
C ARG A 72 6.08 2.83 4.96
N VAL A 73 5.28 3.77 5.43
CA VAL A 73 4.40 4.58 4.58
C VAL A 73 4.65 6.06 4.90
N PRO A 74 5.81 6.61 4.49
CA PRO A 74 6.18 7.97 4.85
C PRO A 74 5.23 9.00 4.21
N PRO A 75 4.91 10.10 4.90
CA PRO A 75 5.28 10.45 6.28
C PRO A 75 4.24 9.97 7.33
N LEU A 76 3.35 9.04 6.97
CA LEU A 76 2.09 8.81 7.69
C LEU A 76 2.16 7.71 8.75
N GLY A 77 2.98 6.67 8.56
CA GLY A 77 3.12 5.60 9.54
C GLY A 77 4.19 4.58 9.21
N VAL A 78 4.44 3.72 10.18
CA VAL A 78 5.31 2.55 10.09
C VAL A 78 4.74 1.46 10.99
N THR A 79 4.90 0.20 10.62
CA THR A 79 4.63 -0.95 11.49
C THR A 79 5.66 -2.04 11.28
N GLN A 80 5.67 -3.01 12.18
CA GLN A 80 6.39 -4.26 12.01
C GLN A 80 5.40 -5.42 11.98
N CYS A 81 5.63 -6.36 11.08
CA CYS A 81 4.80 -7.54 10.90
C CYS A 81 5.64 -8.75 10.49
N VAL A 82 4.96 -9.86 10.27
CA VAL A 82 5.51 -11.17 9.87
C VAL A 82 6.40 -11.78 10.95
N ALA A 83 6.01 -13.00 11.37
CA ALA A 83 6.80 -13.78 12.31
C ALA A 83 8.12 -14.22 11.69
N GLY A 84 9.16 -14.33 12.51
CA GLY A 84 10.46 -14.86 12.09
C GLY A 84 11.59 -14.30 12.94
N PRO A 85 12.82 -14.78 12.71
CA PRO A 85 13.99 -14.30 13.44
C PRO A 85 14.22 -12.83 13.17
N ARG A 86 14.51 -12.09 14.24
CA ARG A 86 15.08 -10.74 14.11
C ARG A 86 16.35 -10.81 13.29
N HIS A 87 16.56 -9.79 12.47
CA HIS A 87 17.81 -9.62 11.75
C HIS A 87 18.98 -9.67 12.72
N THR A 88 19.99 -10.44 12.35
CA THR A 88 21.25 -10.53 13.08
C THR A 88 22.31 -9.72 12.33
N ARG A 89 23.47 -9.50 12.95
CA ARG A 89 24.59 -8.81 12.31
C ARG A 89 24.91 -9.50 10.98
N GLY A 90 24.78 -8.77 9.87
CA GLY A 90 25.12 -9.26 8.52
C GLY A 90 23.92 -9.60 7.63
N THR A 91 22.70 -9.74 8.17
CA THR A 91 21.47 -9.88 7.37
C THR A 91 20.71 -8.56 7.37
N PRO A 92 20.56 -7.87 6.23
CA PRO A 92 19.81 -6.61 6.18
C PRO A 92 18.33 -6.86 6.50
N PRO A 93 17.63 -5.84 7.03
CA PRO A 93 16.23 -6.01 7.38
C PRO A 93 15.35 -6.21 6.16
N SER A 94 14.32 -7.07 6.28
CA SER A 94 13.23 -7.03 5.31
C SER A 94 12.42 -5.75 5.51
N VAL A 95 12.40 -4.89 4.49
CA VAL A 95 11.74 -3.58 4.51
C VAL A 95 10.84 -3.46 3.29
N VAL A 96 9.66 -2.91 3.52
CA VAL A 96 8.70 -2.52 2.49
C VAL A 96 8.46 -1.02 2.67
N GLU A 97 8.74 -0.21 1.66
CA GLU A 97 8.51 1.23 1.69
C GLU A 97 7.63 1.66 0.51
N ALA A 98 6.51 2.30 0.81
CA ALA A 98 5.50 2.71 -0.18
C ALA A 98 5.00 4.14 0.08
N PRO A 99 4.74 4.94 -0.96
CA PRO A 99 3.98 6.17 -0.82
C PRO A 99 2.55 5.90 -0.30
N PRO A 100 1.90 6.87 0.37
CA PRO A 100 0.54 6.72 0.90
C PRO A 100 -0.51 6.26 -0.12
N LEU A 101 -0.45 6.77 -1.37
CA LEU A 101 -1.36 6.36 -2.44
C LEU A 101 -1.17 4.87 -2.77
N VAL A 102 0.08 4.46 -2.98
CA VAL A 102 0.45 3.09 -3.37
C VAL A 102 0.06 2.11 -2.27
N TRP A 103 0.35 2.43 -1.01
CA TRP A 103 -0.09 1.63 0.13
C TRP A 103 -1.62 1.47 0.15
N ALA A 104 -2.37 2.55 -0.05
CA ALA A 104 -3.82 2.49 -0.08
C ALA A 104 -4.37 1.68 -1.26
N ALA A 105 -3.73 1.78 -2.43
CA ALA A 105 -4.09 1.01 -3.60
C ALA A 105 -3.89 -0.50 -3.36
N LEU A 106 -2.77 -0.90 -2.76
CA LEU A 106 -2.49 -2.28 -2.41
C LEU A 106 -3.46 -2.83 -1.36
N VAL A 107 -3.69 -2.07 -0.28
CA VAL A 107 -4.60 -2.48 0.81
C VAL A 107 -6.03 -2.68 0.33
N LEU A 108 -6.49 -1.88 -0.64
CA LEU A 108 -7.86 -1.94 -1.18
C LEU A 108 -7.97 -2.77 -2.47
N GLY A 109 -6.89 -3.37 -2.95
CA GLY A 109 -6.86 -4.17 -4.18
C GLY A 109 -7.07 -3.36 -5.46
N ALA A 110 -6.78 -2.06 -5.44
CA ALA A 110 -6.80 -1.20 -6.63
C ALA A 110 -5.60 -1.45 -7.57
N CYS A 111 -4.50 -1.99 -7.04
CA CYS A 111 -3.42 -2.61 -7.81
C CYS A 111 -2.93 -3.88 -7.08
N SER A 112 -2.26 -4.76 -7.82
CA SER A 112 -1.58 -5.92 -7.25
C SER A 112 -0.17 -5.57 -6.79
N TRP A 113 0.37 -6.38 -5.88
CA TRP A 113 1.77 -6.30 -5.46
C TRP A 113 2.74 -6.33 -6.64
N ALA A 114 2.54 -7.27 -7.57
CA ALA A 114 3.39 -7.41 -8.75
C ALA A 114 3.39 -6.15 -9.62
N GLN A 115 2.24 -5.50 -9.80
CA GLN A 115 2.13 -4.24 -10.53
C GLN A 115 2.87 -3.10 -9.83
N ALA A 116 2.76 -3.00 -8.49
CA ALA A 116 3.47 -1.98 -7.73
C ALA A 116 4.99 -2.12 -7.80
N VAL A 117 5.49 -3.36 -7.72
CA VAL A 117 6.92 -3.67 -7.88
C VAL A 117 7.38 -3.41 -9.31
N SER A 118 6.64 -3.86 -10.33
CA SER A 118 7.04 -3.67 -11.73
C SER A 118 7.06 -2.20 -12.16
N ALA A 119 6.16 -1.39 -11.59
CA ALA A 119 6.12 0.05 -11.81
C ALA A 119 7.20 0.83 -11.04
N GLY A 120 7.95 0.18 -10.14
CA GLY A 120 8.89 0.87 -9.24
C GLY A 120 8.20 1.80 -8.23
N ALA A 121 6.90 1.60 -7.99
CA ALA A 121 6.08 2.42 -7.08
C ALA A 121 6.20 1.98 -5.61
N LEU A 122 6.84 0.83 -5.37
CA LEU A 122 7.09 0.22 -4.08
C LEU A 122 8.54 -0.26 -4.03
N ASP A 123 9.23 -0.01 -2.92
CA ASP A 123 10.49 -0.68 -2.60
C ASP A 123 10.23 -1.85 -1.63
N ALA A 124 10.62 -3.06 -2.02
CA ALA A 124 10.53 -4.25 -1.20
C ALA A 124 11.88 -4.97 -1.23
N SER A 125 12.58 -4.94 -0.09
CA SER A 125 13.92 -5.47 0.04
C SER A 125 14.01 -6.50 1.16
N GLY A 126 14.80 -7.55 0.97
CA GLY A 126 14.96 -8.66 1.93
C GLY A 126 14.02 -9.83 1.68
N GLU A 127 14.44 -11.02 2.13
CA GLU A 127 13.82 -12.32 1.78
C GLU A 127 12.35 -12.45 2.17
N ARG A 128 11.87 -11.68 3.16
CA ARG A 128 10.49 -11.76 3.66
C ARG A 128 9.65 -10.55 3.28
N SER A 129 10.15 -9.67 2.43
CA SER A 129 9.47 -8.42 2.06
C SER A 129 8.25 -8.62 1.17
N ASP A 130 8.04 -9.82 0.60
CA ASP A 130 6.85 -10.11 -0.20
C ASP A 130 5.61 -10.24 0.71
N LEU A 131 4.76 -9.21 0.68
CA LEU A 131 3.48 -9.17 1.40
C LEU A 131 2.29 -9.45 0.49
N SER A 132 2.50 -9.94 -0.73
CA SER A 132 1.42 -10.24 -1.69
C SER A 132 0.39 -11.23 -1.14
N GLY A 133 0.79 -12.17 -0.29
CA GLY A 133 -0.10 -13.12 0.38
C GLY A 133 -0.92 -12.53 1.55
N LEU A 134 -0.64 -11.29 1.95
CA LEU A 134 -1.33 -10.58 3.04
C LEU A 134 -2.17 -9.40 2.54
N LEU A 135 -2.13 -9.10 1.24
CA LEU A 135 -2.82 -7.98 0.61
C LEU A 135 -3.69 -8.47 -0.55
N PRO A 136 -4.87 -7.87 -0.80
CA PRO A 136 -5.47 -6.74 -0.08
C PRO A 136 -6.00 -7.13 1.31
N LEU A 137 -6.25 -6.14 2.17
CA LEU A 137 -6.84 -6.35 3.49
C LEU A 137 -8.39 -6.34 3.46
N PHE A 138 -9.01 -5.77 2.40
CA PHE A 138 -10.46 -5.55 2.28
C PHE A 138 -10.96 -5.63 0.83
#